data_AF-A0A7J9EDH6-F1
#
_entry.id   AF-A0A7J9EDH6-F1
#
_cell.length_a   1.000
_cell.length_b   1.000
_cell.length_c   1.000
_cell.angle_alpha   90.00
_cell.angle_beta   90.00
_cell.angle_gamma   90.00
#
_symmetry.space_group_name_H-M   'P 1'
#
loop_
_entity.id
_entity.type
_entity.pdbx_description
1 polymer ?
#
loop_
_entity_poly.entity_id
_entity_poly.type
_entity_poly.pdbx_seq_one_letter_code
_entity_poly.pdbx_strand_id
1 'polypeptide(L)'
;MSLILTRPNRELADSIQQICEDKSWEGIIVKLWPKIKYIHCIITGSMSQYVSLLEFYGGGIPLVSPIYNSSESSFGINLKPLSKPFDVSYTFLPNTAYFEFLPVGKDGEGKAQETWTDDEPVDLANVKLGRYYEVVVTTLAGLYRYTVGDVLKVTGFYNKSPQFQFVERRNVVLSIDVDKTTEEDLSKAIMKAKLILEPLGIMLTTYSSYADTSLTPGRYVLFWELKMKCSNDLPKLDAKIMEQCCCIVEESFDFTYKSHRK
;
A
#
# COMPACT_ATOMS: atom_id res chain seq x y z
N MET A 1 -2.28 37.24 -8.17
CA MET A 1 -1.92 36.26 -9.23
C MET A 1 -0.41 36.13 -9.26
N SER A 2 0.11 34.90 -9.29
CA SER A 2 1.55 34.65 -9.32
C SER A 2 2.17 35.16 -10.63
N LEU A 3 3.22 35.99 -10.54
CA LEU A 3 4.02 36.48 -11.67
C LEU A 3 4.69 35.35 -12.49
N ILE A 4 4.69 34.12 -11.96
CA ILE A 4 5.32 32.93 -12.56
C ILE A 4 4.59 32.49 -13.84
N LEU A 5 3.28 32.71 -13.96
CA LEU A 5 2.49 32.19 -15.09
C LEU A 5 2.22 33.23 -16.19
N THR A 6 2.66 34.47 -16.03
CA THR A 6 2.26 35.56 -16.92
C THR A 6 3.33 35.97 -17.92
N ARG A 7 4.61 35.63 -17.70
CA ARG A 7 5.73 35.98 -18.60
C ARG A 7 6.88 34.96 -18.53
N PRO A 8 7.67 34.80 -19.60
CA PRO A 8 8.91 34.04 -19.56
C PRO A 8 9.85 34.56 -18.46
N ASN A 9 10.43 33.66 -17.67
CA ASN A 9 11.38 33.98 -16.62
C ASN A 9 12.63 33.10 -16.77
N ARG A 10 13.67 33.64 -17.42
CA ARG A 10 14.92 32.92 -17.70
C ARG A 10 15.71 32.62 -16.43
N GLU A 11 15.80 33.59 -15.52
CA GLU A 11 16.52 33.43 -14.25
C GLU A 11 15.96 32.26 -13.41
N LEU A 12 14.63 32.12 -13.37
CA LEU A 12 13.98 31.00 -12.70
C LEU A 12 14.28 29.67 -13.40
N ALA A 13 14.24 29.65 -14.74
CA ALA A 13 14.54 28.44 -15.51
C ALA A 13 15.99 27.98 -15.28
N ASP A 14 16.95 28.91 -15.35
CA ASP A 14 18.37 28.63 -15.13
C ASP A 14 18.61 28.13 -13.69
N SER A 15 17.94 28.74 -12.70
CA SER A 15 18.02 28.30 -11.30
C SER A 15 17.45 26.89 -11.08
N ILE A 16 16.32 26.54 -11.71
CA ILE A 16 15.73 25.20 -11.61
C ILE A 16 16.66 24.18 -12.31
N GLN A 17 17.17 24.52 -13.49
CA GLN A 17 18.11 23.67 -14.22
C GLN A 17 19.35 23.36 -13.38
N GLN A 18 19.96 24.38 -12.78
CA GLN A 18 21.14 24.21 -11.92
C GLN A 18 20.86 23.28 -10.73
N ILE A 19 19.66 23.36 -10.14
CA ILE A 19 19.26 22.47 -9.04
C ILE A 19 19.07 21.02 -9.52
N CYS A 20 18.48 20.82 -10.70
CA CYS A 20 18.21 19.50 -11.27
C CYS A 20 19.42 18.81 -11.90
N GLU A 21 20.47 19.56 -12.26
CA GLU A 21 21.73 19.04 -12.79
C GLU A 21 22.64 18.42 -11.71
N ASP A 22 22.28 18.59 -10.42
CA ASP A 22 22.99 17.95 -9.31
C ASP A 22 22.98 16.40 -9.47
N LYS A 23 24.12 15.78 -9.16
CA LYS A 23 24.27 14.32 -9.23
C LYS A 23 23.39 13.62 -8.19
N SER A 24 23.15 14.28 -7.06
CA SER A 24 22.26 13.78 -6.02
C SER A 24 20.98 14.60 -5.94
N TRP A 25 19.86 13.90 -5.99
CA TRP A 25 18.53 14.47 -5.80
C TRP A 25 18.11 14.48 -4.32
N GLU A 26 19.03 14.19 -3.40
CA GLU A 26 18.78 14.32 -1.97
C GLU A 26 18.35 15.76 -1.63
N GLY A 27 17.24 15.88 -0.90
CA GLY A 27 16.65 17.16 -0.53
C GLY A 27 16.14 18.00 -1.71
N ILE A 28 15.93 17.42 -2.89
CA ILE A 28 15.46 18.16 -4.07
C ILE A 28 14.19 18.98 -3.80
N ILE A 29 13.28 18.46 -2.96
CA ILE A 29 12.02 19.13 -2.64
C ILE A 29 12.27 20.44 -1.90
N VAL A 30 13.19 20.48 -0.93
CA VAL A 30 13.53 21.72 -0.22
C VAL A 30 14.39 22.66 -1.06
N LYS A 31 15.21 22.13 -1.99
CA LYS A 31 15.98 22.95 -2.95
C LYS A 31 15.04 23.70 -3.91
N LEU A 32 14.07 23.01 -4.50
CA LEU A 32 13.10 23.60 -5.44
C LEU A 32 12.03 24.46 -4.73
N TRP A 33 11.57 24.03 -3.56
CA TRP A 33 10.55 24.73 -2.78
C TRP A 33 11.06 25.08 -1.37
N PRO A 34 11.95 26.09 -1.23
CA PRO A 34 12.63 26.40 0.04
C PRO A 34 11.71 26.87 1.17
N LYS A 35 10.45 27.20 0.86
CA LYS A 35 9.44 27.59 1.87
C LYS A 35 8.53 26.44 2.30
N ILE A 36 8.71 25.24 1.74
CA ILE A 36 7.91 24.06 2.10
C ILE A 36 8.08 23.74 3.59
N LYS A 37 6.99 23.30 4.23
CA LYS A 37 6.97 23.02 5.68
C LYS A 37 6.82 21.56 6.01
N TYR A 38 6.20 20.78 5.13
CA TYR A 38 5.96 19.35 5.28
C TYR A 38 5.51 18.77 3.93
N ILE A 39 5.57 17.44 3.82
CA ILE A 39 4.98 16.68 2.71
C ILE A 39 3.65 16.11 3.21
N HIS A 40 2.60 16.32 2.43
CA HIS A 40 1.24 15.87 2.74
C HIS A 40 0.89 14.63 1.93
N CYS A 41 1.06 13.45 2.51
CA CYS A 41 0.78 12.18 1.84
C CYS A 41 0.48 11.06 2.86
N ILE A 42 -0.19 10.00 2.40
CA ILE A 42 -0.39 8.80 3.20
C ILE A 42 0.90 8.00 3.24
N ILE A 43 1.39 7.71 4.44
CA ILE A 43 2.65 7.00 4.71
C ILE A 43 2.45 5.78 5.62
N THR A 44 1.20 5.39 5.84
CA THR A 44 0.80 4.23 6.65
C THR A 44 0.36 3.06 5.76
N GLY A 45 0.33 1.84 6.30
CA GLY A 45 -0.03 0.65 5.52
C GLY A 45 1.04 0.33 4.47
N SER A 46 0.62 -0.11 3.27
CA SER A 46 1.54 -0.42 2.17
C SER A 46 2.41 0.77 1.77
N MET A 47 1.92 2.01 1.93
CA MET A 47 2.68 3.23 1.61
C MET A 47 3.88 3.49 2.52
N SER A 48 3.99 2.79 3.66
CA SER A 48 5.15 2.90 4.56
C SER A 48 6.46 2.49 3.87
N GLN A 49 6.40 1.67 2.81
CA GLN A 49 7.56 1.30 2.00
C GLN A 49 8.25 2.47 1.29
N TYR A 50 7.56 3.62 1.12
CA TYR A 50 8.09 4.81 0.47
C TYR A 50 8.65 5.86 1.45
N VAL A 51 8.57 5.63 2.77
CA VAL A 51 9.02 6.61 3.78
C VAL A 51 10.49 6.99 3.57
N SER A 52 11.39 6.01 3.42
CA SER A 52 12.82 6.28 3.21
C SER A 52 13.10 7.09 1.93
N LEU A 53 12.32 6.84 0.87
CA LEU A 53 12.44 7.57 -0.40
C LEU A 53 11.98 9.03 -0.24
N LEU A 54 10.87 9.24 0.48
CA LEU A 54 10.35 10.57 0.80
C LEU A 54 11.29 11.34 1.73
N GLU A 55 11.94 10.67 2.68
CA GLU A 55 12.96 11.29 3.54
C GLU A 55 14.17 11.74 2.72
N PHE A 56 14.64 10.89 1.79
CA PHE A 56 15.74 11.21 0.88
C PHE A 56 15.44 12.45 0.02
N TYR A 57 14.31 12.49 -0.70
CA TYR A 57 13.95 13.64 -1.54
C TYR A 57 13.48 14.87 -0.73
N GLY A 58 12.87 14.63 0.43
CA GLY A 58 12.31 15.64 1.31
C GLY A 58 13.37 16.43 2.08
N GLY A 59 14.57 15.89 2.27
CA GLY A 59 15.65 16.58 2.99
C GLY A 59 15.30 16.83 4.47
N GLY A 60 14.58 15.88 5.08
CA GLY A 60 14.23 15.92 6.51
C GLY A 60 13.00 16.78 6.89
N ILE A 61 12.22 17.26 5.92
CA ILE A 61 10.93 17.90 6.25
C ILE A 61 9.91 16.87 6.76
N PRO A 62 9.02 17.24 7.70
CA PRO A 62 8.01 16.33 8.24
C PRO A 62 7.13 15.69 7.16
N LEU A 63 6.87 14.39 7.30
CA LEU A 63 5.86 13.67 6.52
C LEU A 63 4.56 13.62 7.32
N VAL A 64 3.47 14.14 6.74
CA VAL A 64 2.18 14.29 7.43
C VAL A 64 1.14 13.42 6.75
N SER A 65 0.69 12.38 7.47
CA SER A 65 -0.48 11.57 7.10
C SER A 65 -1.72 12.08 7.83
N PRO A 66 -2.62 12.81 7.16
CA PRO A 66 -3.65 13.60 7.83
C PRO A 66 -4.95 12.82 8.08
N ILE A 67 -5.31 11.89 7.21
CA ILE A 67 -6.64 11.29 7.14
C ILE A 67 -6.55 9.80 6.88
N TYR A 68 -7.57 9.09 7.35
CA TYR A 68 -7.85 7.71 6.98
C TYR A 68 -9.27 7.64 6.43
N ASN A 69 -9.39 7.25 5.16
CA ASN A 69 -10.63 7.20 4.41
C ASN A 69 -10.64 6.01 3.44
N SER A 70 -11.83 5.68 2.95
CA SER A 70 -12.04 4.75 1.85
C SER A 70 -13.20 5.21 0.97
N SER A 71 -13.52 4.42 -0.06
CA SER A 71 -14.69 4.67 -0.91
C SER A 71 -16.01 4.48 -0.16
N GLU A 72 -16.02 3.65 0.88
CA GLU A 72 -17.20 3.32 1.69
C GLU A 72 -17.50 4.39 2.75
N SER A 73 -16.47 4.97 3.38
CA SER A 73 -16.64 6.00 4.41
C SER A 73 -15.36 6.79 4.69
N SER A 74 -15.51 7.97 5.28
CA SER A 74 -14.41 8.68 5.95
C SER A 74 -14.33 8.21 7.40
N PHE A 75 -13.17 7.75 7.87
CA PHE A 75 -13.05 7.17 9.20
C PHE A 75 -12.55 8.17 10.23
N GLY A 76 -11.39 8.77 9.99
CA GLY A 76 -10.69 9.50 11.04
C GLY A 76 -9.57 10.40 10.55
N ILE A 77 -9.05 11.19 11.48
CA ILE A 77 -7.97 12.15 11.24
C ILE A 77 -6.82 11.96 12.22
N ASN A 78 -5.61 12.29 11.80
CA ASN A 78 -4.44 12.31 12.66
C ASN A 78 -4.41 13.60 13.48
N LEU A 79 -4.68 13.49 14.79
CA LEU A 79 -4.63 14.63 15.71
C LEU A 79 -3.19 15.02 16.13
N LYS A 80 -2.19 14.22 15.75
CA LYS A 80 -0.76 14.48 15.98
C LYS A 80 -0.03 14.46 14.62
N PRO A 81 -0.28 15.45 13.73
CA PRO A 81 0.19 15.40 12.34
C PRO A 81 1.72 15.34 12.20
N LEU A 82 2.48 15.77 13.21
CA LEU A 82 3.94 15.76 13.23
C LEU A 82 4.53 14.52 13.93
N SER A 83 3.73 13.50 14.23
CA SER A 83 4.23 12.22 14.73
C SER A 83 5.15 11.56 13.70
N LYS A 84 6.06 10.70 14.16
CA LYS A 84 6.87 9.89 13.23
C LYS A 84 5.97 9.00 12.37
N PRO A 85 6.38 8.65 11.13
CA PRO A 85 5.60 7.82 10.21
C PRO A 85 5.01 6.55 10.84
N PHE A 86 5.81 5.82 11.63
CA PHE A 86 5.42 4.56 12.25
C PHE A 86 4.56 4.72 13.52
N ASP A 87 4.44 5.94 14.06
CA ASP A 87 3.64 6.25 15.26
C ASP A 87 2.26 6.85 14.90
N VAL A 88 1.96 6.98 13.61
CA VAL A 88 0.71 7.60 13.13
C VAL A 88 -0.50 6.81 13.63
N SER A 89 -1.45 7.53 14.23
CA SER A 89 -2.74 6.99 14.66
C SER A 89 -3.87 7.94 14.26
N TYR A 90 -4.97 7.37 13.76
CA TYR A 90 -6.13 8.11 13.30
C TYR A 90 -7.24 8.05 14.34
N THR A 91 -7.74 9.22 14.73
CA THR A 91 -8.86 9.35 15.67
C THR A 91 -10.15 9.27 14.88
N PHE A 92 -10.98 8.28 15.19
CA PHE A 92 -12.24 8.09 14.47
C PHE A 92 -13.23 9.21 14.77
N LEU A 93 -13.95 9.64 13.73
CA LEU A 93 -14.96 10.68 13.79
C LEU A 93 -16.34 10.00 13.90
N PRO A 94 -16.98 9.98 15.09
CA PRO A 94 -18.18 9.18 15.33
C PRO A 94 -19.42 9.64 14.55
N ASN A 95 -19.34 10.77 13.86
CA ASN A 95 -20.44 11.36 13.08
C ASN A 95 -20.41 10.97 11.59
N THR A 96 -19.39 10.25 11.11
CA THR A 96 -19.27 9.93 9.68
C THR A 96 -19.98 8.63 9.29
N ALA A 97 -19.97 7.63 10.17
CA ALA A 97 -20.68 6.37 10.04
C ALA A 97 -20.86 5.74 11.43
N TYR A 98 -21.70 4.71 11.52
CA TYR A 98 -21.70 3.83 12.69
C TYR A 98 -20.62 2.77 12.52
N PHE A 99 -19.77 2.61 13.54
CA PHE A 99 -18.59 1.77 13.51
C PHE A 99 -18.69 0.64 14.52
N GLU A 100 -18.56 -0.57 13.99
CA GLU A 100 -18.41 -1.82 14.74
C GLU A 100 -17.00 -2.39 14.49
N PHE A 101 -16.52 -3.20 15.42
CA PHE A 101 -15.16 -3.73 15.40
C PHE A 101 -15.18 -5.22 15.71
N LEU A 102 -14.78 -6.04 14.74
CA LEU A 102 -14.64 -7.48 14.90
C LEU A 102 -13.27 -7.78 15.52
N PRO A 103 -13.19 -8.41 16.71
CA PRO A 103 -11.91 -8.75 17.33
C PRO A 103 -11.07 -9.65 16.42
N VAL A 104 -9.78 -9.35 16.32
CA VAL A 104 -8.82 -10.16 15.56
C VAL A 104 -7.80 -10.77 16.53
N GLY A 105 -7.74 -12.10 16.55
CA GLY A 105 -6.67 -12.83 17.24
C GLY A 105 -5.32 -12.56 16.58
N LYS A 106 -4.42 -11.88 17.28
CA LYS A 106 -2.99 -11.84 16.94
C LYS A 106 -2.22 -12.46 18.10
N ASP A 107 -1.85 -13.72 17.96
CA ASP A 107 -0.76 -14.29 18.74
C ASP A 107 0.56 -13.67 18.25
N GLY A 108 1.50 -13.48 19.17
CA GLY A 108 2.73 -12.72 18.95
C GLY A 108 3.44 -13.05 17.63
N GLU A 109 3.77 -11.99 16.89
CA GLU A 109 4.52 -11.98 15.63
C GLU A 109 3.80 -12.55 14.39
N GLY A 110 3.03 -11.68 13.71
CA GLY A 110 3.21 -11.57 12.25
C GLY A 110 1.98 -11.51 11.37
N LYS A 111 0.87 -12.19 11.67
CA LYS A 111 -0.36 -12.12 10.84
C LYS A 111 -1.62 -12.28 11.70
N ALA A 112 -2.69 -11.61 11.30
CA ALA A 112 -4.01 -11.85 11.87
C ALA A 112 -4.36 -13.32 11.66
N GLN A 113 -4.47 -14.09 12.74
CA GLN A 113 -4.90 -15.47 12.63
C GLN A 113 -6.41 -15.45 12.35
N GLU A 114 -6.88 -16.32 11.46
CA GLU A 114 -8.31 -16.52 11.20
C GLU A 114 -9.03 -17.24 12.35
N THR A 115 -8.58 -17.03 13.59
CA THR A 115 -9.40 -17.32 14.74
C THR A 115 -10.43 -16.20 14.82
N TRP A 116 -11.51 -16.39 14.07
CA TRP A 116 -12.80 -15.85 14.47
C TRP A 116 -13.03 -16.40 15.87
N THR A 117 -12.68 -15.61 16.89
CA THR A 117 -13.37 -15.74 18.16
C THR A 117 -14.84 -15.51 17.82
N ASP A 118 -15.75 -16.37 18.26
CA ASP A 118 -17.21 -16.14 18.21
C ASP A 118 -17.64 -14.87 18.99
N ASP A 119 -16.70 -13.95 19.24
CA ASP A 119 -16.89 -12.69 19.92
C ASP A 119 -17.71 -11.77 19.02
N GLU A 120 -18.82 -11.30 19.57
CA GLU A 120 -19.68 -10.31 18.94
C GLU A 120 -18.88 -9.03 18.62
N PRO A 121 -19.18 -8.36 17.48
CA PRO A 121 -18.55 -7.08 17.18
C PRO A 121 -18.80 -6.08 18.30
N VAL A 122 -17.75 -5.31 18.62
CA VAL A 122 -17.81 -4.30 19.69
C VAL A 122 -18.03 -2.91 19.08
N ASP A 123 -18.79 -2.07 19.78
CA ASP A 123 -18.95 -0.66 19.40
C ASP A 123 -17.62 0.11 19.45
N LEU A 124 -17.56 1.23 18.73
CA LEU A 124 -16.46 2.20 18.78
C LEU A 124 -16.03 2.58 20.22
N ALA A 125 -16.98 2.72 21.14
CA ALA A 125 -16.69 3.10 22.52
C ALA A 125 -16.11 1.97 23.38
N ASN A 126 -16.23 0.71 22.94
CA ASN A 126 -15.94 -0.49 23.72
C ASN A 126 -14.65 -1.22 23.26
N VAL A 127 -13.94 -0.66 22.27
CA VAL A 127 -12.64 -1.19 21.83
C VAL A 127 -11.61 -1.10 22.96
N LYS A 128 -10.69 -2.07 23.03
CA LYS A 128 -9.70 -2.17 24.11
C LYS A 128 -8.31 -1.78 23.61
N LEU A 129 -7.58 -1.03 24.44
CA LEU A 129 -6.20 -0.61 24.14
C LEU A 129 -5.32 -1.83 23.81
N GLY A 130 -4.50 -1.71 22.76
CA GLY A 130 -3.57 -2.75 22.32
C GLY A 130 -4.20 -3.91 21.57
N ARG A 131 -5.54 -3.99 21.48
CA ARG A 131 -6.24 -5.02 20.71
C ARG A 131 -6.33 -4.64 19.23
N TYR A 132 -6.48 -5.68 18.41
CA TYR A 132 -6.62 -5.59 16.96
C TYR A 132 -8.05 -5.89 16.57
N TYR A 133 -8.56 -5.14 15.59
CA TYR A 133 -9.92 -5.27 15.13
C TYR A 133 -10.00 -5.09 13.61
N GLU A 134 -10.91 -5.81 12.98
CA GLU A 134 -11.38 -5.52 11.63
C GLU A 134 -12.54 -4.53 11.71
N VAL A 135 -12.50 -3.46 10.92
CA VAL A 135 -13.53 -2.42 10.97
C VAL A 135 -14.75 -2.79 10.13
N VAL A 136 -15.91 -2.60 10.72
CA VAL A 136 -17.23 -2.80 10.12
C VAL A 136 -17.98 -1.47 10.13
N VAL A 137 -18.59 -1.12 9.00
CA VAL A 137 -19.27 0.17 8.82
C VAL A 137 -20.75 0.01 8.49
N THR A 138 -21.56 0.88 9.09
CA THR A 138 -22.92 1.16 8.65
C THR A 138 -23.03 2.63 8.24
N THR A 139 -23.38 2.90 6.98
CA THR A 139 -23.30 4.23 6.36
C THR A 139 -24.67 4.75 5.94
N LEU A 140 -24.80 6.07 5.83
CA LEU A 140 -26.03 6.72 5.33
C LEU A 140 -26.34 6.37 3.87
N ALA A 141 -25.35 5.87 3.13
CA ALA A 141 -25.51 5.43 1.73
C ALA A 141 -26.10 4.01 1.60
N GLY A 142 -26.39 3.33 2.72
CA GLY A 142 -27.07 2.03 2.72
C GLY A 142 -26.15 0.81 2.77
N LEU A 143 -24.88 0.98 3.15
CA LEU A 143 -24.06 -0.15 3.59
C LEU A 143 -24.43 -0.46 5.05
N TYR A 144 -24.78 -1.71 5.34
CA TYR A 144 -25.16 -2.15 6.68
C TYR A 144 -24.23 -3.26 7.13
N ARG A 145 -23.54 -3.04 8.26
CA ARG A 145 -22.56 -3.97 8.83
C ARG A 145 -21.57 -4.49 7.78
N TYR A 146 -21.11 -3.60 6.91
CA TYR A 146 -20.18 -3.92 5.83
C TYR A 146 -18.76 -4.06 6.38
N THR A 147 -18.15 -5.23 6.19
CA THR A 147 -16.74 -5.49 6.53
C THR A 147 -15.81 -4.80 5.53
N VAL A 148 -15.01 -3.84 6.01
CA VAL A 148 -14.09 -3.08 5.14
C VAL A 148 -12.85 -3.91 4.76
N GLY A 149 -12.48 -4.88 5.60
CA GLY A 149 -11.26 -5.68 5.44
C GLY A 149 -9.99 -5.02 5.99
N ASP A 150 -10.09 -3.83 6.59
CA ASP A 150 -8.94 -3.15 7.20
C ASP A 150 -8.78 -3.59 8.66
N VAL A 151 -7.56 -3.98 9.04
CA VAL A 151 -7.19 -4.36 10.40
C VAL A 151 -6.51 -3.18 11.10
N LEU A 152 -7.02 -2.83 12.27
CA LEU A 152 -6.64 -1.66 13.04
C LEU A 152 -6.20 -2.07 14.43
N LYS A 153 -5.18 -1.39 14.98
CA LYS A 153 -4.75 -1.55 16.37
C LYS A 153 -5.15 -0.33 17.18
N VAL A 154 -5.80 -0.52 18.33
CA VAL A 154 -6.09 0.58 19.25
C VAL A 154 -4.79 1.03 19.92
N THR A 155 -4.37 2.27 19.69
CA THR A 155 -3.12 2.85 20.25
C THR A 155 -3.38 3.85 21.36
N GLY A 156 -4.60 4.35 21.50
CA GLY A 156 -4.95 5.34 22.51
C GLY A 156 -6.37 5.82 22.36
N PHE A 157 -6.71 6.85 23.12
CA PHE A 157 -8.00 7.52 23.10
C PHE A 157 -7.77 9.03 23.16
N TYR A 158 -8.47 9.77 22.31
CA TYR A 158 -8.62 11.20 22.45
C TYR A 158 -9.98 11.47 23.09
N ASN A 159 -9.96 11.86 24.36
CA ASN A 159 -11.14 11.84 25.22
C ASN A 159 -11.78 10.44 25.25
N LYS A 160 -12.96 10.29 24.65
CA LYS A 160 -13.67 9.01 24.52
C LYS A 160 -13.54 8.37 23.12
N SER A 161 -12.99 9.09 22.15
CA SER A 161 -12.85 8.57 20.79
C SER A 161 -11.56 7.76 20.67
N PRO A 162 -11.62 6.50 20.24
CA PRO A 162 -10.42 5.68 20.06
C PRO A 162 -9.54 6.20 18.92
N GLN A 163 -8.24 5.95 19.06
CA GLN A 163 -7.21 6.20 18.07
C GLN A 163 -6.67 4.87 17.57
N PHE A 164 -6.58 4.75 16.25
CA PHE A 164 -6.20 3.51 15.58
C PHE A 164 -4.96 3.68 14.73
N GLN A 165 -4.01 2.77 14.89
CA GLN A 165 -2.93 2.57 13.93
C GLN A 165 -3.40 1.59 12.86
N PHE A 166 -3.22 1.96 11.60
CA PHE A 166 -3.49 1.08 10.47
C PHE A 166 -2.45 -0.04 10.43
N VAL A 167 -2.89 -1.29 10.37
CA VAL A 167 -1.98 -2.45 10.38
C VAL A 167 -1.85 -3.03 8.99
N GLU A 168 -2.95 -3.49 8.41
CA GLU A 168 -2.96 -4.12 7.09
C GLU A 168 -4.38 -4.10 6.52
N ARG A 169 -4.49 -4.29 5.20
CA ARG A 169 -5.75 -4.68 4.57
C ARG A 169 -5.70 -6.17 4.29
N ARG A 170 -6.71 -6.89 4.78
CA ARG A 170 -6.78 -8.35 4.75
C ARG A 170 -6.64 -8.86 3.32
N ASN A 171 -5.97 -10.00 3.19
CA ASN A 171 -5.72 -10.74 1.95
C ASN A 171 -4.85 -10.02 0.90
N VAL A 172 -4.34 -8.81 1.16
CA VAL A 172 -3.44 -8.12 0.23
C VAL A 172 -2.02 -8.66 0.36
N VAL A 173 -1.44 -9.13 -0.75
CA VAL A 173 -0.08 -9.67 -0.82
C VAL A 173 0.88 -8.71 -1.54
N LEU A 174 0.43 -8.08 -2.63
CA LEU A 174 1.24 -7.11 -3.38
C LEU A 174 0.46 -5.80 -3.57
N SER A 175 1.17 -4.68 -3.42
CA SER A 175 0.65 -3.32 -3.60
C SER A 175 1.81 -2.36 -3.88
N ILE A 176 1.78 -1.68 -5.02
CA ILE A 176 2.74 -0.61 -5.37
C ILE A 176 2.12 0.77 -5.15
N ASP A 177 0.90 0.98 -5.64
CA ASP A 177 0.14 2.22 -5.50
C ASP A 177 -1.27 1.89 -4.97
N VAL A 178 -2.32 2.16 -5.74
CA VAL A 178 -3.72 1.89 -5.33
C VAL A 178 -4.05 0.41 -5.46
N ASP A 179 -3.32 -0.31 -6.30
CA ASP A 179 -3.47 -1.73 -6.59
C ASP A 179 -3.33 -2.60 -5.32
N LYS A 180 -4.16 -3.63 -5.26
CA LYS A 180 -4.24 -4.57 -4.13
C LYS A 180 -4.44 -5.96 -4.69
N THR A 181 -3.34 -6.65 -4.94
CA THR A 181 -3.37 -8.01 -5.47
C THR A 181 -3.40 -9.00 -4.32
N THR A 182 -4.41 -9.88 -4.33
CA THR A 182 -4.56 -10.93 -3.32
C THR A 182 -3.76 -12.18 -3.67
N GLU A 183 -3.62 -13.11 -2.71
CA GLU A 183 -3.03 -14.42 -2.98
C GLU A 183 -3.81 -15.19 -4.05
N GLU A 184 -5.15 -15.07 -4.03
CA GLU A 184 -6.02 -15.73 -5.01
C GLU A 184 -5.79 -15.17 -6.42
N ASP A 185 -5.66 -13.85 -6.56
CA ASP A 185 -5.37 -13.20 -7.85
C ASP A 185 -4.01 -13.64 -8.39
N LEU A 186 -3.00 -13.65 -7.53
CA LEU A 186 -1.64 -14.08 -7.88
C LEU A 186 -1.63 -15.56 -8.30
N SER A 187 -2.28 -16.43 -7.54
CA SER A 187 -2.39 -17.86 -7.85
C SER A 187 -3.09 -18.09 -9.19
N LYS A 188 -4.22 -17.41 -9.44
CA LYS A 188 -4.93 -17.47 -10.73
C LYS A 188 -4.06 -17.00 -11.90
N ALA A 189 -3.32 -15.91 -11.72
CA ALA A 189 -2.42 -15.36 -12.74
C ALA A 189 -1.30 -16.34 -13.09
N ILE A 190 -0.66 -16.93 -12.08
CA ILE A 190 0.42 -17.90 -12.25
C ILE A 190 -0.09 -19.20 -12.89
N MET A 191 -1.28 -19.68 -12.48
CA MET A 191 -1.89 -20.87 -13.07
C MET A 191 -2.17 -20.71 -14.57
N LYS A 192 -2.59 -19.52 -15.02
CA LYS A 192 -2.75 -19.23 -16.44
C LYS A 192 -1.42 -19.19 -17.19
N ALA A 193 -0.42 -18.53 -16.63
CA ALA A 193 0.88 -18.42 -17.28
C ALA A 193 1.62 -19.78 -17.35
N LYS A 194 1.44 -20.65 -16.34
CA LYS A 194 1.97 -22.02 -16.33
C LYS A 194 1.54 -22.85 -17.55
N LEU A 195 0.36 -22.59 -18.12
CA LEU A 195 -0.14 -23.32 -19.30
C LEU A 195 0.75 -23.14 -20.54
N ILE A 196 1.52 -22.05 -20.64
CA ILE A 196 2.51 -21.85 -21.71
C ILE A 196 3.70 -22.82 -21.54
N LEU A 197 4.07 -23.12 -20.29
CA LEU A 197 5.25 -23.92 -19.97
C LEU A 197 5.00 -25.44 -20.11
N GLU A 198 3.75 -25.88 -19.95
CA GLU A 198 3.40 -27.30 -19.95
C GLU A 198 3.71 -28.04 -21.27
N PRO A 199 3.42 -27.49 -22.48
CA PRO A 199 3.78 -28.11 -23.76
C PRO A 199 5.29 -28.25 -23.96
N LEU A 200 6.08 -27.41 -23.27
CA LEU A 200 7.55 -27.45 -23.32
C LEU A 200 8.13 -28.49 -22.35
N GLY A 201 7.29 -29.21 -21.61
CA GLY A 201 7.73 -30.15 -20.58
C GLY A 201 8.29 -29.49 -19.33
N ILE A 202 8.08 -28.18 -19.15
CA ILE A 202 8.56 -27.40 -18.00
C ILE A 202 7.45 -27.34 -16.94
N MET A 203 7.80 -27.61 -15.70
CA MET A 203 6.92 -27.57 -14.54
C MET A 203 7.35 -26.47 -13.57
N LEU A 204 6.43 -25.57 -13.24
CA LEU A 204 6.58 -24.67 -12.10
C LEU A 204 6.35 -25.45 -10.81
N THR A 205 7.36 -25.48 -9.95
CA THR A 205 7.37 -26.23 -8.68
C THR A 205 6.92 -25.36 -7.52
N THR A 206 7.52 -24.18 -7.37
CA THR A 206 7.17 -23.19 -6.36
C THR A 206 7.33 -21.79 -6.93
N TYR A 207 6.68 -20.82 -6.29
CA TYR A 207 6.83 -19.42 -6.60
C TYR A 207 6.76 -18.56 -5.33
N SER A 208 7.33 -17.36 -5.43
CA SER A 208 7.18 -16.29 -4.44
C SER A 208 7.06 -14.96 -5.17
N SER A 209 6.58 -13.93 -4.47
CA SER A 209 6.44 -12.58 -5.00
C SER A 209 7.00 -11.52 -4.06
N TYR A 210 7.30 -10.35 -4.61
CA TYR A 210 7.78 -9.18 -3.88
C TYR A 210 7.37 -7.89 -4.61
N ALA A 211 7.06 -6.83 -3.86
CA ALA A 211 6.79 -5.49 -4.39
C ALA A 211 8.10 -4.69 -4.40
N ASP A 212 8.69 -4.51 -5.59
CA ASP A 212 9.96 -3.82 -5.79
C ASP A 212 9.76 -2.32 -5.97
N THR A 213 10.19 -1.55 -4.98
CA THR A 213 10.16 -0.07 -4.96
C THR A 213 11.54 0.56 -5.12
N SER A 214 12.54 -0.21 -5.54
CA SER A 214 13.90 0.31 -5.80
C SER A 214 13.96 1.27 -6.99
N LEU A 215 13.01 1.15 -7.92
CA LEU A 215 12.81 2.02 -9.05
C LEU A 215 11.45 2.74 -8.94
N THR A 216 11.34 3.90 -9.57
CA THR A 216 10.10 4.66 -9.68
C THR A 216 9.70 4.73 -11.16
N PRO A 217 8.56 4.17 -11.57
CA PRO A 217 7.56 3.48 -10.75
C PRO A 217 8.03 2.11 -10.25
N GLY A 218 7.48 1.68 -9.10
CA GLY A 218 7.70 0.34 -8.56
C GLY A 218 7.02 -0.74 -9.40
N ARG A 219 7.35 -2.01 -9.15
CA ARG A 219 6.87 -3.15 -9.93
C ARG A 219 6.71 -4.41 -9.09
N TYR A 220 5.92 -5.36 -9.59
CA TYR A 220 5.89 -6.70 -9.01
C TYR A 220 7.06 -7.54 -9.54
N VAL A 221 7.69 -8.30 -8.65
CA VAL A 221 8.72 -9.29 -9.00
C VAL A 221 8.24 -10.66 -8.57
N LEU A 222 8.28 -11.61 -9.51
CA LEU A 222 7.92 -13.01 -9.27
C LEU A 222 9.17 -13.88 -9.37
N PHE A 223 9.38 -14.72 -8.37
CA PHE A 223 10.44 -15.72 -8.33
C PHE A 223 9.81 -17.08 -8.61
N TRP A 224 10.25 -17.76 -9.68
CA TRP A 224 9.70 -19.04 -10.11
C TRP A 224 10.79 -20.11 -10.07
N GLU A 225 10.54 -21.21 -9.37
CA GLU A 225 11.39 -22.40 -9.40
C GLU A 225 10.85 -23.39 -10.43
N LEU A 226 11.62 -23.61 -11.50
CA LEU A 226 11.22 -24.43 -12.64
C LEU A 226 11.99 -25.75 -12.66
N LYS A 227 11.32 -26.82 -13.09
CA LYS A 227 11.91 -28.15 -13.28
C LYS A 227 11.46 -28.77 -14.59
N MET A 228 12.34 -29.47 -15.30
CA MET A 228 11.98 -30.22 -16.50
C MET A 228 11.35 -31.57 -16.11
N LYS A 229 10.28 -31.99 -16.79
CA LYS A 229 9.59 -33.26 -16.48
C LYS A 229 10.47 -34.50 -16.75
N CYS A 230 11.35 -34.43 -17.75
CA CYS A 230 12.11 -35.59 -18.25
C CYS A 230 13.63 -35.49 -18.06
N SER A 231 14.15 -34.44 -17.41
CA SER A 231 15.58 -34.23 -17.16
C SER A 231 15.79 -33.39 -15.90
N ASN A 232 16.96 -33.49 -15.27
CA ASN A 232 17.35 -32.59 -14.18
C ASN A 232 17.98 -31.29 -14.70
N ASP A 233 18.40 -31.25 -15.97
CA ASP A 233 19.01 -30.06 -16.57
C ASP A 233 17.93 -29.18 -17.22
N LEU A 234 17.79 -27.95 -16.72
CA LEU A 234 16.92 -26.96 -17.34
C LEU A 234 17.60 -26.45 -18.63
N PRO A 235 16.96 -26.55 -19.81
CA PRO A 235 17.48 -25.87 -20.99
C PRO A 235 17.43 -24.35 -20.77
N LYS A 236 18.26 -23.61 -21.53
CA LYS A 236 18.23 -22.15 -21.51
C LYS A 236 16.83 -21.67 -21.89
N LEU A 237 16.17 -21.03 -20.93
CA LEU A 237 14.79 -20.56 -21.07
C LEU A 237 14.74 -19.47 -22.14
N ASP A 238 13.81 -19.59 -23.09
CA ASP A 238 13.61 -18.55 -24.11
C ASP A 238 13.01 -17.31 -23.44
N ALA A 239 13.71 -16.18 -23.56
CA ALA A 239 13.28 -14.90 -23.03
C ALA A 239 11.88 -14.51 -23.54
N LYS A 240 11.57 -14.83 -24.80
CA LYS A 240 10.28 -14.51 -25.40
C LYS A 240 9.13 -15.27 -24.74
N ILE A 241 9.38 -16.51 -24.32
CA ILE A 241 8.39 -17.35 -23.63
C ILE A 241 8.14 -16.81 -22.23
N MET A 242 9.19 -16.35 -21.54
CA MET A 242 9.06 -15.74 -20.22
C MET A 242 8.37 -14.38 -20.28
N GLU A 243 8.65 -13.57 -21.29
CA GLU A 243 7.91 -12.32 -21.54
C GLU A 243 6.42 -12.60 -21.77
N GLN A 244 6.08 -13.63 -22.55
CA GLN A 244 4.68 -14.05 -22.72
C GLN A 244 4.04 -14.49 -21.40
N CYS A 245 4.77 -15.22 -20.55
CA CYS A 245 4.29 -15.57 -19.21
C CYS A 245 4.02 -14.31 -18.37
N CYS A 246 4.92 -13.34 -18.38
CA CYS A 246 4.75 -12.05 -17.71
C CYS A 246 3.50 -11.33 -18.23
N CYS A 247 3.30 -11.24 -19.54
CA CYS A 247 2.12 -10.62 -20.13
C CYS A 247 0.83 -11.29 -19.66
N ILE A 248 0.76 -12.63 -19.63
CA ILE A 248 -0.43 -13.35 -19.15
C ILE A 248 -0.69 -13.07 -17.66
N VAL A 249 0.36 -12.99 -16.85
CA VAL A 249 0.23 -12.63 -15.43
C VAL A 249 -0.39 -11.24 -15.31
N GLU A 250 0.16 -10.23 -16.01
CA GLU A 250 -0.35 -8.86 -15.96
C GLU A 250 -1.79 -8.75 -16.51
N GLU A 251 -2.10 -9.48 -17.57
CA GLU A 251 -3.45 -9.56 -18.14
C GLU A 251 -4.46 -10.27 -17.23
N SER A 252 -3.98 -11.03 -16.24
CA SER A 252 -4.83 -11.74 -15.28
C SER A 252 -5.17 -10.93 -14.05
N PHE A 253 -4.40 -9.87 -13.76
CA PHE A 253 -4.70 -8.95 -12.66
C PHE A 253 -5.92 -8.08 -12.94
N ASP A 254 -6.39 -7.42 -11.91
CA ASP A 254 -7.61 -6.62 -11.92
C ASP A 254 -7.46 -5.34 -12.77
N PHE A 255 -8.57 -4.61 -12.89
CA PHE A 255 -8.58 -3.34 -13.60
C PHE A 255 -7.67 -2.29 -12.95
N THR A 256 -7.56 -2.30 -11.62
CA THR A 256 -6.76 -1.33 -10.86
C THR A 256 -5.28 -1.44 -11.19
N TYR A 257 -4.73 -2.66 -11.19
CA TYR A 257 -3.35 -2.90 -11.61
C TYR A 257 -3.12 -2.42 -13.05
N LYS A 258 -4.01 -2.83 -13.97
CA LYS A 258 -3.87 -2.52 -15.41
C LYS A 258 -3.97 -1.04 -15.72
N SER A 259 -4.78 -0.28 -14.98
CA SER A 259 -4.94 1.16 -15.23
C SER A 259 -3.69 1.96 -14.88
N HIS A 260 -2.87 1.48 -13.93
CA HIS A 260 -1.64 2.15 -13.49
C HIS A 260 -0.36 1.64 -14.20
N ARG A 261 -0.48 0.66 -15.10
CA ARG A 261 0.66 0.01 -15.77
C ARG A 261 1.13 0.71 -17.06
N LYS A 262 0.35 1.69 -17.56
CA LYS A 262 0.53 2.35 -18.87
C LYS A 262 1.74 3.27 -18.94
#